data_AF-A0A699ZGE4-F1
#
_entry.id   AF-A0A699ZGE4-F1
#
_cell.length_a   1.000
_cell.length_b   1.000
_cell.length_c   1.000
_cell.angle_alpha   90.00
_cell.angle_beta   90.00
_cell.angle_gamma   90.00
#
_symmetry.space_group_name_H-M   'P 1'
#
loop_
_entity.id
_entity.type
_entity.pdbx_description
1 polymer ?
#
loop_
_entity_poly.entity_id
_entity_poly.type
_entity_poly.pdbx_seq_one_letter_code
_entity_poly.pdbx_strand_id
1 'polypeptide(L)'
;MLRVEKTGHSGTLDPKVTGNLIVCIERATRLVKAQQSAGKEYVGICRLHSKVEGGKPRVAKALEMLTGALFQRPPLISAVKRQLRVRTIYQAKLVEYDEDRHLAIFWISCEAGTYVRTLCVHLGLLLGVGGHMQELRRVRSGVMAEPDNMVTMHDVLDAMWLYDNFKDEAYLRRVIMPLEV
;
A
#
# COMPACT_ATOMS: atom_id res chain seq x y z
N MET A 1 -10.32 -20.46 -10.87
CA MET A 1 -10.30 -19.72 -9.59
C MET A 1 -10.46 -20.74 -8.48
N LEU A 2 -9.74 -20.63 -7.35
CA LEU A 2 -9.42 -21.72 -6.40
C LEU A 2 -10.56 -22.60 -5.84
N ARG A 3 -11.84 -22.31 -6.14
CA ARG A 3 -13.03 -23.08 -5.73
C ARG A 3 -13.16 -23.25 -4.20
N VAL A 4 -12.77 -22.22 -3.46
CA VAL A 4 -12.86 -22.15 -2.00
C VAL A 4 -14.13 -21.40 -1.58
N GLU A 5 -14.68 -21.76 -0.42
CA GLU A 5 -15.93 -21.18 0.10
C GLU A 5 -15.72 -19.78 0.67
N LYS A 6 -14.55 -19.52 1.26
CA LYS A 6 -14.30 -18.28 1.98
C LYS A 6 -12.93 -17.67 1.73
N THR A 7 -12.93 -16.37 1.46
CA THR A 7 -11.71 -15.55 1.34
C THR A 7 -11.83 -14.24 2.12
N GLY A 8 -10.69 -13.68 2.53
CA GLY A 8 -10.60 -12.33 3.08
C GLY A 8 -9.21 -11.73 2.82
N HIS A 9 -9.01 -10.44 3.10
CA HIS A 9 -7.75 -9.77 2.74
C HIS A 9 -7.25 -8.77 3.78
N SER A 10 -5.93 -8.50 3.77
CA SER A 10 -5.21 -7.67 4.76
C SER A 10 -5.49 -6.16 4.72
N GLY A 11 -6.54 -5.73 4.01
CA GLY A 11 -6.94 -4.33 3.88
C GLY A 11 -7.02 -3.89 2.43
N THR A 12 -8.10 -3.17 2.12
CA THR A 12 -8.47 -2.76 0.76
C THR A 12 -7.39 -1.89 0.14
N LEU A 13 -7.03 -2.22 -1.10
CA LEU A 13 -6.27 -1.34 -1.98
C LEU A 13 -7.27 -0.54 -2.82
N ASP A 14 -7.05 0.77 -3.00
CA ASP A 14 -7.83 1.53 -3.98
C ASP A 14 -7.62 0.89 -5.38
N PRO A 15 -8.58 0.98 -6.32
CA PRO A 15 -8.53 0.22 -7.58
C PRO A 15 -7.27 0.42 -8.44
N LYS A 16 -6.58 1.56 -8.31
CA LYS A 16 -5.34 1.88 -9.06
C LYS A 16 -4.06 1.51 -8.29
N VAL A 17 -4.18 1.00 -7.08
CA VAL A 17 -3.04 0.71 -6.21
C VAL A 17 -2.61 -0.74 -6.42
N THR A 18 -1.32 -0.92 -6.66
CA THR A 18 -0.73 -2.24 -6.83
C THR A 18 -0.01 -2.69 -5.56
N GLY A 19 0.52 -3.90 -5.57
CA GLY A 19 1.41 -4.37 -4.51
C GLY A 19 0.74 -5.39 -3.60
N ASN A 20 1.34 -5.55 -2.42
CA ASN A 20 1.09 -6.64 -1.50
C ASN A 20 -0.35 -6.64 -0.98
N LEU A 21 -1.11 -7.69 -1.26
CA LEU A 21 -2.43 -7.95 -0.70
C LEU A 21 -2.46 -9.40 -0.22
N ILE A 22 -2.36 -9.60 1.09
CA ILE A 22 -2.46 -10.94 1.66
C ILE A 22 -3.92 -11.37 1.53
N VAL A 23 -4.15 -12.47 0.80
CA VAL A 23 -5.47 -13.10 0.66
C VAL A 23 -5.48 -14.35 1.52
N CYS A 24 -6.29 -14.33 2.58
CA CYS A 24 -6.51 -15.46 3.44
C CYS A 24 -7.63 -16.34 2.87
N ILE A 25 -7.43 -17.66 2.90
CA ILE A 25 -8.34 -18.66 2.37
C ILE A 25 -8.87 -19.53 3.52
N GLU A 26 -10.15 -19.90 3.49
CA GLU A 26 -10.79 -20.81 4.43
C GLU A 26 -10.54 -20.46 5.92
N ARG A 27 -9.93 -21.36 6.69
CA ARG A 27 -9.64 -21.19 8.12
C ARG A 27 -8.73 -19.99 8.39
N ALA A 28 -7.84 -19.66 7.46
CA ALA A 28 -6.93 -18.52 7.61
C ALA A 28 -7.69 -17.18 7.63
N THR A 29 -8.94 -17.12 7.16
CA THR A 29 -9.75 -15.89 7.22
C THR A 29 -9.96 -15.35 8.64
N ARG A 30 -9.76 -16.18 9.66
CA ARG A 30 -9.77 -15.76 11.07
C ARG A 30 -8.68 -14.73 11.41
N LEU A 31 -7.58 -14.71 10.65
CA LEU A 31 -6.44 -13.80 10.86
C LEU A 31 -6.61 -12.44 10.17
N VAL A 32 -7.61 -12.29 9.31
CA VAL A 32 -7.83 -11.08 8.49
C VAL A 32 -7.89 -9.81 9.34
N LYS A 33 -8.56 -9.86 10.49
CA LYS A 33 -8.68 -8.69 11.38
C LYS A 33 -7.32 -8.20 11.88
N ALA A 34 -6.44 -9.13 12.29
CA ALA A 34 -5.09 -8.80 12.73
C ALA A 34 -4.27 -8.21 11.57
N GLN A 35 -4.36 -8.83 10.38
CA GLN A 35 -3.66 -8.37 9.19
C GLN A 35 -4.13 -6.99 8.72
N GLN A 36 -5.44 -6.68 8.85
CA GLN A 36 -5.99 -5.37 8.54
C GLN A 36 -5.45 -4.27 9.46
N SER A 37 -5.32 -4.54 10.77
CA SER A 37 -4.77 -3.61 11.75
C SER A 37 -3.26 -3.45 11.70
N ALA A 38 -2.54 -4.39 11.09
CA ALA A 38 -1.08 -4.35 11.03
C ALA A 38 -0.56 -3.15 10.24
N GLY A 39 0.64 -2.67 10.59
CA GLY A 39 1.32 -1.60 9.89
C GLY A 39 1.55 -1.92 8.41
N LYS A 40 1.60 -0.88 7.57
CA LYS A 40 1.75 -0.99 6.12
C LYS A 40 2.91 -0.12 5.65
N GLU A 41 3.58 -0.52 4.57
CA GLU A 41 4.51 0.34 3.85
C GLU A 41 4.10 0.52 2.41
N TYR A 42 4.43 1.69 1.89
CA TYR A 42 4.13 2.07 0.52
C TYR A 42 5.33 2.74 -0.12
N VAL A 43 5.44 2.54 -1.44
CA VAL A 43 6.15 3.45 -2.33
C VAL A 43 5.10 4.22 -3.11
N GLY A 44 5.17 5.54 -3.04
CA GLY A 44 4.19 6.44 -3.64
C GLY A 44 4.85 7.48 -4.53
N ILE A 45 4.10 7.92 -5.53
CA ILE A 45 4.47 9.05 -6.39
C ILE A 45 3.50 10.19 -6.10
N CYS A 46 4.02 11.30 -5.60
CA CYS A 46 3.26 12.54 -5.46
C CYS A 46 3.57 13.43 -6.66
N ARG A 47 2.52 13.87 -7.36
CA ARG A 47 2.62 14.90 -8.38
C ARG A 47 2.30 16.25 -7.76
N LEU A 48 3.30 17.12 -7.70
CA LEU A 48 3.17 18.50 -7.29
C LEU A 48 2.63 19.31 -8.47
N HIS A 49 1.84 20.36 -8.20
CA HIS A 49 1.18 21.08 -9.29
C HIS A 49 2.10 22.12 -9.96
N SER A 50 3.19 22.51 -9.30
CA SER A 50 4.17 23.49 -9.79
C SER A 50 5.58 23.18 -9.26
N LYS A 51 6.58 23.85 -9.81
CA LYS A 51 7.97 23.81 -9.33
C LYS A 51 8.05 24.27 -7.88
N VAL A 52 8.77 23.52 -7.05
CA VAL A 52 9.02 23.84 -5.64
C VAL A 52 10.30 24.67 -5.52
N GLU A 53 10.19 25.87 -4.97
CA GLU A 53 11.37 26.65 -4.58
C GLU A 53 12.16 25.94 -3.48
N GLY A 54 13.48 25.86 -3.67
CA GLY A 54 14.37 25.09 -2.78
C GLY A 54 14.47 23.60 -3.12
N GLY A 55 13.83 23.14 -4.20
CA GLY A 55 14.08 21.86 -4.84
C GLY A 55 13.98 20.63 -3.92
N LYS A 56 14.80 19.61 -4.21
CA LYS A 56 14.81 18.33 -3.48
C LYS A 56 14.96 18.48 -1.95
N PRO A 57 15.88 19.31 -1.40
CA PRO A 57 16.00 19.48 0.06
C PRO A 57 14.73 19.98 0.73
N ARG A 58 14.01 20.91 0.08
CA ARG A 58 12.75 21.44 0.63
C ARG A 58 11.65 20.39 0.66
N VAL A 59 11.54 19.58 -0.40
CA VAL A 59 10.59 18.46 -0.50
C VAL A 59 10.89 17.40 0.55
N ALA A 60 12.17 17.01 0.73
CA ALA A 60 12.58 16.04 1.73
C ALA A 60 12.21 16.49 3.15
N LYS A 61 12.51 17.74 3.50
CA LYS A 61 12.16 18.33 4.80
C LYS A 61 10.64 18.40 5.02
N ALA A 62 9.87 18.76 4.00
CA ALA A 62 8.41 18.81 4.10
C ALA A 62 7.81 17.41 4.31
N LEU A 63 8.35 16.38 3.66
CA LEU A 63 7.95 15.00 3.88
C LEU A 63 8.30 14.51 5.29
N GLU A 64 9.47 14.88 5.81
CA GLU A 64 9.90 14.55 7.18
C GLU A 64 9.00 15.20 8.24
N MET A 65 8.54 16.44 8.01
CA MET A 65 7.54 17.11 8.87
C MET A 65 6.18 16.39 8.90
N LEU A 66 5.91 15.51 7.93
CA LEU A 66 4.72 14.66 7.88
C LEU A 66 4.98 13.27 8.46
N THR A 67 5.87 13.16 9.44
CA THR A 67 6.06 11.96 10.27
C THR A 67 5.45 12.16 11.66
N GLY A 68 5.21 11.05 12.37
CA GLY A 68 4.52 11.05 13.65
C GLY A 68 3.00 11.06 13.52
N ALA A 69 2.32 11.50 14.57
CA ALA A 69 0.87 11.50 14.67
C ALA A 69 0.25 12.66 13.86
N LEU A 70 -0.41 12.33 12.76
CA LEU A 70 -1.01 13.31 11.85
C LEU A 70 -2.53 13.27 11.89
N PHE A 71 -3.14 14.46 11.84
CA PHE A 71 -4.55 14.58 11.54
C PHE A 71 -4.82 14.21 10.09
N GLN A 72 -5.76 13.31 9.86
CA GLN A 72 -6.25 12.96 8.55
C GLN A 72 -7.77 12.95 8.55
N ARG A 73 -8.34 13.39 7.43
CA ARG A 73 -9.74 13.14 7.10
C ARG A 73 -9.76 12.20 5.89
N PRO A 74 -10.54 11.10 5.93
CA PRO A 74 -10.73 10.25 4.77
C PRO A 74 -11.16 11.06 3.52
N PRO A 75 -10.74 10.65 2.32
CA PRO A 75 -11.22 11.24 1.08
C PRO A 75 -12.72 11.00 0.89
N LEU A 76 -13.34 11.71 -0.07
CA LEU A 76 -14.77 11.59 -0.35
C LEU A 76 -15.18 10.15 -0.67
N ILE A 77 -14.39 9.46 -1.49
CA ILE A 77 -14.58 8.04 -1.80
C ILE A 77 -13.72 7.24 -0.82
N SER A 78 -14.35 6.60 0.15
CA SER A 78 -13.68 5.75 1.13
C SER A 78 -14.62 4.69 1.71
N ALA A 79 -14.04 3.59 2.20
CA ALA A 79 -14.78 2.49 2.83
C ALA A 79 -15.23 2.79 4.28
N VAL A 80 -14.93 3.98 4.80
CA VAL A 80 -15.15 4.36 6.21
C VAL A 80 -15.77 5.76 6.28
N LYS A 81 -16.50 6.03 7.36
CA LYS A 81 -17.11 7.35 7.57
C LYS A 81 -16.06 8.45 7.55
N ARG A 82 -16.34 9.53 6.83
CA ARG A 82 -15.46 10.69 6.68
C ARG A 82 -15.47 11.56 7.94
N GLN A 83 -14.60 11.23 8.89
CA GLN A 83 -14.38 11.98 10.13
C GLN A 83 -12.90 12.26 10.35
N LEU A 84 -12.58 13.35 11.07
CA LEU A 84 -11.21 13.66 11.43
C LEU A 84 -10.69 12.58 12.39
N ARG A 85 -9.47 12.11 12.16
CA ARG A 85 -8.82 11.10 12.98
C ARG A 85 -7.31 11.29 12.97
N VAL A 86 -6.64 10.75 13.98
CA VAL A 86 -5.18 10.74 14.04
C VAL A 86 -4.67 9.42 13.47
N ARG A 87 -3.65 9.49 12.61
CA ARG A 87 -2.93 8.32 12.10
C ARG A 87 -1.44 8.58 12.11
N THR A 88 -0.66 7.56 12.45
CA THR A 88 0.78 7.71 12.62
C THR A 88 1.54 7.30 11.37
N ILE A 89 2.44 8.15 10.90
CA ILE A 89 3.49 7.79 9.95
C ILE A 89 4.76 7.55 10.74
N TYR A 90 5.20 6.30 10.82
CA TYR A 90 6.36 5.90 11.59
C TYR A 90 7.66 6.39 10.96
N GLN A 91 7.74 6.32 9.63
CA GLN A 91 8.90 6.76 8.88
C GLN A 91 8.50 7.20 7.48
N ALA A 92 9.18 8.22 6.95
CA ALA A 92 9.06 8.65 5.57
C ALA A 92 10.46 8.91 5.00
N LYS A 93 10.68 8.53 3.74
CA LYS A 93 11.94 8.72 3.03
C LYS A 93 11.64 9.21 1.63
N LEU A 94 12.24 10.33 1.23
CA LEU A 94 12.24 10.75 -0.17
C LEU A 94 13.26 9.90 -0.93
N VAL A 95 12.81 9.17 -1.94
CA VAL A 95 13.66 8.35 -2.79
C VAL A 95 14.23 9.23 -3.92
N GLU A 96 13.35 9.91 -4.63
CA GLU A 96 13.70 10.73 -5.78
C GLU A 96 12.76 11.92 -5.91
N TYR A 97 13.26 13.01 -6.49
CA TYR A 97 12.44 14.15 -6.86
C TYR A 97 12.91 14.67 -8.22
N ASP A 98 12.02 14.59 -9.21
CA ASP A 98 12.20 15.13 -10.55
C ASP A 98 11.53 16.51 -10.59
N GLU A 99 12.36 17.56 -10.70
CA GLU A 99 11.93 18.95 -10.71
C GLU A 99 11.18 19.34 -11.99
N ASP A 100 11.54 18.76 -13.13
CA ASP A 100 10.95 19.11 -14.42
C ASP A 100 9.57 18.47 -14.58
N ARG A 101 9.41 17.25 -14.05
CA ARG A 101 8.12 16.52 -14.07
C ARG A 101 7.24 16.83 -12.85
N HIS A 102 7.79 17.50 -11.85
CA HIS A 102 7.16 17.76 -10.55
C HIS A 102 6.72 16.47 -9.83
N LEU A 103 7.56 15.43 -9.89
CA LEU A 103 7.26 14.10 -9.33
C LEU A 103 8.18 13.79 -8.15
N ALA A 104 7.60 13.56 -6.98
CA ALA A 104 8.31 13.10 -5.79
C ALA A 104 8.00 11.63 -5.54
N ILE A 105 9.02 10.77 -5.62
CA ILE A 105 8.94 9.36 -5.27
C ILE A 105 9.37 9.20 -3.82
N PHE A 106 8.53 8.58 -3.00
CA PHE A 106 8.79 8.41 -1.58
C PHE A 106 8.41 7.03 -1.10
N TRP A 107 9.07 6.60 -0.02
CA TRP A 107 8.70 5.43 0.75
C TRP A 107 8.17 5.88 2.13
N ILE A 108 7.12 5.21 2.61
CA ILE A 108 6.55 5.47 3.94
C ILE A 108 6.22 4.17 4.67
N SER A 109 6.39 4.18 5.99
CA SER A 109 5.87 3.18 6.93
C SER A 109 4.83 3.83 7.82
N CYS A 110 3.62 3.28 7.89
CA CYS A 110 2.50 3.92 8.54
C CYS A 110 1.52 2.95 9.22
N GLU A 111 0.75 3.50 10.15
CA GLU A 111 -0.36 2.84 10.82
C GLU A 111 -1.46 2.43 9.82
N ALA A 112 -2.18 1.35 10.12
CA ALA A 112 -3.33 0.93 9.33
C ALA A 112 -4.39 2.03 9.22
N GLY A 113 -4.93 2.20 8.00
CA GLY A 113 -5.92 3.24 7.71
C GLY A 113 -5.34 4.63 7.49
N THR A 114 -4.02 4.79 7.42
CA THR A 114 -3.39 6.00 6.90
C THR A 114 -3.73 6.15 5.41
N TYR A 115 -4.28 7.31 5.03
CA TYR A 115 -4.57 7.63 3.63
C TYR A 115 -3.37 8.32 2.99
N VAL A 116 -2.61 7.58 2.17
CA VAL A 116 -1.46 8.14 1.43
C VAL A 116 -1.90 9.22 0.43
N ARG A 117 -3.12 9.10 -0.11
CA ARG A 117 -3.72 10.16 -0.93
C ARG A 117 -3.82 11.50 -0.20
N THR A 118 -4.27 11.47 1.06
CA THR A 118 -4.36 12.65 1.91
C THR A 118 -2.98 13.18 2.27
N LEU A 119 -2.00 12.28 2.49
CA LEU A 119 -0.60 12.66 2.69
C LEU A 119 -0.04 13.46 1.52
N CYS A 120 -0.27 13.04 0.27
CA CYS A 120 0.19 13.77 -0.91
C CYS A 120 -0.44 15.18 -1.02
N VAL A 121 -1.71 15.32 -0.64
CA VAL A 121 -2.37 16.63 -0.58
C VAL A 121 -1.71 17.51 0.50
N HIS A 122 -1.48 16.96 1.69
CA HIS A 122 -0.82 17.71 2.78
C HIS A 122 0.61 18.13 2.42
N LEU A 123 1.37 17.26 1.75
CA LEU A 123 2.70 17.59 1.24
C LEU A 123 2.64 18.78 0.28
N GLY A 124 1.71 18.75 -0.68
CA GLY A 124 1.48 19.87 -1.59
C GLY A 124 1.10 21.17 -0.89
N LEU A 125 0.26 21.10 0.15
CA LEU A 125 -0.13 22.27 0.96
C LEU A 125 1.06 22.84 1.75
N LEU A 126 1.88 22.00 2.39
CA LEU A 126 3.08 22.44 3.12
C LEU A 126 4.15 23.07 2.21
N LEU A 127 4.18 22.65 0.94
CA LEU A 127 5.07 23.21 -0.07
C LEU A 127 4.48 24.45 -0.77
N GLY A 128 3.21 24.78 -0.54
CA GLY A 128 2.52 25.94 -1.14
C GLY A 128 2.15 25.79 -2.61
N VAL A 129 2.58 24.71 -3.29
CA VAL A 129 2.31 24.47 -4.71
C VAL A 129 1.10 23.58 -4.98
N GLY A 130 0.56 22.91 -3.95
CA GLY A 130 -0.46 21.88 -4.14
C GLY A 130 0.11 20.56 -4.65
N GLY A 131 -0.63 19.47 -4.46
CA GLY A 131 -0.14 18.14 -4.81
C GLY A 131 -1.22 17.08 -4.71
N HIS A 132 -1.01 15.98 -5.42
CA HIS A 132 -1.90 14.82 -5.38
C HIS A 132 -1.12 13.53 -5.61
N MET A 133 -1.72 12.42 -5.18
CA MET A 133 -1.15 11.09 -5.41
C MET A 133 -1.35 10.70 -6.87
N GLN A 134 -0.23 10.47 -7.57
CA GLN A 134 -0.19 10.00 -8.95
C GLN A 134 -0.34 8.48 -8.98
N GLU A 135 0.54 7.78 -8.26
CA GLU A 135 0.60 6.32 -8.20
C GLU A 135 0.97 5.86 -6.80
N LEU A 136 0.62 4.62 -6.48
CA LEU A 136 0.91 4.01 -5.19
C LEU A 136 1.06 2.50 -5.34
N ARG A 137 2.07 1.97 -4.66
CA ARG A 137 2.31 0.54 -4.52
C ARG A 137 2.52 0.20 -3.05
N ARG A 138 1.77 -0.78 -2.54
CA ARG A 138 1.95 -1.29 -1.17
C ARG A 138 3.07 -2.31 -1.15
N VAL A 139 4.21 -1.97 -0.56
CA VAL A 139 5.40 -2.83 -0.54
C VAL A 139 5.45 -3.79 0.64
N ARG A 140 4.65 -3.53 1.69
CA ARG A 140 4.50 -4.46 2.83
C ARG A 140 3.13 -4.32 3.46
N SER A 141 2.59 -5.46 3.87
CA SER A 141 1.35 -5.56 4.63
C SER A 141 1.55 -6.44 5.85
N GLY A 142 1.71 -5.83 7.03
CA GLY A 142 1.93 -6.58 8.26
C GLY A 142 3.23 -7.38 8.19
N VAL A 143 3.11 -8.70 8.25
CA VAL A 143 4.25 -9.64 8.29
C VAL A 143 4.85 -9.93 6.91
N MET A 144 4.14 -9.63 5.82
CA MET A 144 4.59 -9.94 4.46
C MET A 144 5.01 -8.67 3.71
N ALA A 145 6.19 -8.70 3.09
CA ALA A 145 6.70 -7.74 2.12
C ALA A 145 6.78 -8.35 0.70
N GLU A 146 7.14 -7.55 -0.30
CA GLU A 146 7.28 -8.01 -1.69
C GLU A 146 8.29 -9.16 -1.90
N PRO A 147 9.45 -9.20 -1.21
CA PRO A 147 10.38 -10.31 -1.35
C PRO A 147 9.87 -11.64 -0.78
N ASP A 148 8.82 -11.60 0.06
CA ASP A 148 8.33 -12.76 0.81
C ASP A 148 7.36 -13.60 -0.03
N ASN A 149 7.87 -14.17 -1.13
CA ASN A 149 7.12 -15.05 -2.04
C ASN A 149 5.83 -14.40 -2.57
N MET A 150 5.92 -13.15 -3.03
CA MET A 150 4.80 -12.47 -3.68
C MET A 150 4.49 -13.09 -5.04
N VAL A 151 3.23 -13.48 -5.24
CA VAL A 151 2.74 -14.09 -6.48
C VAL A 151 1.69 -13.22 -7.16
N THR A 152 1.50 -13.43 -8.46
CA THR A 152 0.51 -12.72 -9.26
C THR A 152 -0.79 -13.51 -9.38
N MET A 153 -1.85 -12.86 -9.87
CA MET A 153 -3.09 -13.55 -10.22
C MET A 153 -2.89 -14.57 -11.36
N HIS A 154 -1.91 -14.35 -12.24
CA HIS A 154 -1.55 -15.28 -13.30
C HIS A 154 -0.92 -16.55 -12.73
N ASP A 155 0.00 -16.42 -11.77
CA ASP A 155 0.59 -17.57 -11.06
C ASP A 155 -0.49 -18.44 -10.41
N VAL A 156 -1.49 -17.82 -9.77
CA VAL A 156 -2.61 -18.54 -9.14
C VAL A 156 -3.48 -19.25 -10.17
N LEU A 157 -3.71 -18.62 -11.33
CA LEU A 157 -4.46 -19.24 -12.42
C LEU A 157 -3.72 -20.45 -12.99
N ASP A 158 -2.43 -20.29 -13.28
CA ASP A 158 -1.58 -21.31 -13.89
C ASP A 158 -1.36 -22.48 -12.93
N ALA A 159 -1.13 -22.22 -11.64
CA ALA A 159 -1.03 -23.25 -10.62
C ALA A 159 -2.30 -24.09 -10.51
N MET A 160 -3.47 -23.45 -10.57
CA MET A 160 -4.76 -24.15 -10.54
C MET A 160 -4.97 -24.97 -11.82
N TRP A 161 -4.59 -24.43 -12.98
CA TRP A 161 -4.69 -25.11 -14.25
C TRP A 161 -3.82 -26.38 -14.28
N LEU A 162 -2.58 -26.32 -13.81
CA LEU A 162 -1.70 -27.49 -13.72
C LEU A 162 -2.28 -28.57 -12.81
N TYR A 163 -2.82 -28.17 -11.65
CA TYR A 163 -3.47 -29.12 -10.75
C TYR A 163 -4.69 -29.78 -11.41
N ASP A 164 -5.53 -29.01 -12.09
CA ASP A 164 -6.74 -29.54 -12.72
C ASP A 164 -6.41 -30.54 -13.85
N ASN A 165 -5.40 -30.24 -14.67
CA ASN A 165 -5.06 -31.03 -15.87
C ASN A 165 -4.08 -32.19 -15.60
N PHE A 166 -3.11 -32.00 -14.70
CA PHE A 166 -2.02 -32.96 -14.49
C PHE A 166 -1.95 -33.52 -13.06
N LYS A 167 -2.79 -33.02 -12.14
CA LYS A 167 -2.73 -33.36 -10.70
C LYS A 167 -1.39 -33.06 -10.04
N ASP A 168 -0.61 -32.14 -10.63
CA ASP A 168 0.62 -31.63 -10.04
C ASP A 168 0.30 -30.53 -9.01
N GLU A 169 0.68 -30.77 -7.76
CA GLU A 169 0.45 -29.85 -6.65
C GLU A 169 1.62 -28.89 -6.39
N ALA A 170 2.78 -29.09 -7.02
CA ALA A 170 4.02 -28.38 -6.67
C ALA A 170 3.86 -26.86 -6.80
N TYR A 171 3.26 -26.39 -7.90
CA TYR A 171 3.04 -24.96 -8.11
C TYR A 171 1.95 -24.43 -7.16
N LEU A 172 0.88 -25.19 -6.92
CA LEU A 172 -0.18 -24.77 -6.00
C LEU A 172 0.35 -24.59 -4.57
N ARG A 173 1.24 -25.47 -4.12
CA ARG A 173 1.93 -25.40 -2.82
C ARG A 173 2.98 -24.28 -2.74
N ARG A 174 3.46 -23.79 -3.89
CA ARG A 174 4.33 -22.61 -3.97
C ARG A 174 3.54 -21.30 -3.83
N VAL A 175 2.39 -21.20 -4.50
CA VAL A 175 1.59 -19.97 -4.53
C VAL A 175 0.73 -19.78 -3.28
N ILE A 176 0.38 -20.85 -2.57
CA ILE A 176 -0.35 -20.80 -1.31
C ILE A 176 0.61 -21.11 -0.16
N MET A 177 0.85 -20.11 0.69
CA MET A 177 1.65 -20.27 1.90
C MET A 177 0.79 -20.74 3.09
N PRO A 178 1.36 -21.51 4.03
CA PRO A 178 0.69 -21.85 5.28
C PRO A 178 0.46 -20.60 6.13
N LEU A 179 -0.49 -20.66 7.09
CA LEU A 179 -0.90 -19.49 7.89
C LEU A 179 0.10 -19.13 8.99
N GLU A 180 1.04 -20.04 9.27
CA GLU A 180 2.09 -19.93 10.28
C GLU A 180 3.27 -19.05 9.83
N VAL A 181 3.31 -18.65 8.56
CA VAL A 181 4.30 -17.72 7.99
C VAL A 181 4.09 -16.30 8.50
#